data_AF-A0A9Q2NYZ3-F1
#
_entry.id   AF-A0A9Q2NYZ3-F1
#
_cell.length_a   1.000
_cell.length_b   1.000
_cell.length_c   1.000
_cell.angle_alpha   90.00
_cell.angle_beta   90.00
_cell.angle_gamma   90.00
#
_symmetry.space_group_name_H-M   'P 1'
#
loop_
_entity.id
_entity.type
_entity.pdbx_description
1 polymer ?
#
loop_
_entity_poly.entity_id
_entity_poly.type
_entity_poly.pdbx_seq_one_letter_code
_entity_poly.pdbx_strand_id
1 'polypeptide(L)'
;MSVSEPTLAHRRNPFYAIPVIGWIARDLKEGGPDTIYYLLVALLTLLVLAVKTWGVVALTMTALAMVPVVMVLLILITVGK
;
A
#
# COMPACT_ATOMS: atom_id res chain seq x y z
N MET A 1 -11.43 -47.67 11.97
CA MET A 1 -11.82 -46.30 12.39
C MET A 1 -10.76 -45.34 11.89
N SER A 2 -10.95 -44.77 10.69
CA SER A 2 -10.06 -43.75 10.14
C SER A 2 -10.54 -42.39 10.62
N VAL A 3 -9.75 -41.75 11.48
CA VAL A 3 -9.99 -40.39 11.97
C VAL A 3 -9.79 -39.45 10.78
N SER A 4 -10.88 -38.85 10.29
CA SER A 4 -10.80 -37.74 9.34
C SER A 4 -10.30 -36.53 10.12
N GLU A 5 -9.02 -36.18 9.98
CA GLU A 5 -8.51 -34.90 10.45
C GLU A 5 -9.27 -33.77 9.72
N PRO A 6 -9.94 -32.86 10.42
CA PRO A 6 -10.46 -31.66 9.79
C PRO A 6 -9.25 -30.83 9.37
N THR A 7 -8.91 -30.86 8.09
CA THR A 7 -7.98 -29.91 7.49
C THR A 7 -8.54 -28.52 7.72
N LEU A 8 -8.09 -27.85 8.78
CA LEU A 8 -8.34 -26.45 9.02
C LEU A 8 -7.76 -25.70 7.82
N ALA A 9 -8.62 -25.39 6.86
CA ALA A 9 -8.29 -24.51 5.76
C ALA A 9 -7.81 -23.20 6.39
N HIS A 10 -6.49 -23.03 6.43
CA HIS A 10 -5.85 -21.83 6.90
C HIS A 10 -6.41 -20.68 6.07
N ARG A 11 -7.32 -19.90 6.66
CA ARG A 11 -8.07 -18.83 6.00
C ARG A 11 -7.08 -17.74 5.62
N ARG A 12 -6.34 -17.93 4.52
CA ARG A 12 -5.46 -16.94 3.94
C ARG A 12 -6.32 -15.73 3.62
N ASN A 13 -6.08 -14.65 4.36
CA ASN A 13 -6.85 -13.42 4.23
C ASN A 13 -6.79 -12.98 2.75
N PRO A 14 -7.94 -12.83 2.06
CA PRO A 14 -7.97 -12.58 0.61
C PRO A 14 -7.29 -11.27 0.21
N PHE A 15 -7.08 -10.36 1.16
CA PHE A 15 -6.31 -9.12 0.98
C PHE A 15 -4.83 -9.36 0.63
N TYR A 16 -4.25 -10.52 0.98
CA TYR A 16 -2.89 -10.89 0.59
C TYR A 16 -2.79 -11.52 -0.81
N ALA A 17 -3.93 -11.76 -1.49
CA ALA A 17 -3.96 -12.35 -2.83
C ALA A 17 -3.89 -11.30 -3.95
N ILE A 18 -3.92 -10.00 -3.63
CA ILE A 18 -3.77 -8.93 -4.63
C ILE A 18 -2.26 -8.84 -4.97
N PRO A 19 -1.83 -9.22 -6.18
CA PRO A 19 -0.41 -9.52 -6.46
C PRO A 19 0.52 -8.31 -6.31
N VAL A 20 0.00 -7.08 -6.39
CA VAL A 20 0.81 -5.86 -6.27
C VAL A 20 0.69 -5.24 -4.86
N ILE A 21 -0.54 -5.01 -4.39
CA ILE A 21 -0.78 -4.32 -3.11
C ILE A 21 -0.62 -5.28 -1.92
N GLY A 22 -1.05 -6.54 -2.08
CA GLY A 22 -0.99 -7.56 -1.03
C GLY A 22 0.43 -7.96 -0.65
N TRP A 23 1.38 -7.90 -1.59
CA TRP A 23 2.79 -8.15 -1.31
C TRP A 23 3.43 -6.99 -0.54
N ILE A 24 3.19 -5.74 -0.95
CA ILE A 24 3.67 -4.55 -0.23
C ILE A 24 3.07 -4.48 1.19
N ALA A 25 1.76 -4.76 1.33
CA ALA A 25 1.11 -4.76 2.64
C ALA A 25 1.61 -5.89 3.55
N ARG A 26 2.01 -7.02 2.97
CA ARG A 26 2.67 -8.10 3.71
C ARG A 26 4.06 -7.69 4.16
N ASP A 27 4.86 -7.13 3.25
CA ASP A 27 6.23 -6.71 3.52
C ASP A 27 6.28 -5.58 4.55
N LEU A 28 5.32 -4.65 4.51
CA LEU A 28 5.23 -3.57 5.51
C LEU A 28 4.77 -4.07 6.90
N LYS A 29 4.10 -5.21 6.99
CA LYS A 29 3.61 -5.80 8.25
C LYS A 29 4.59 -6.81 8.86
N GLU A 30 5.24 -7.60 8.02
CA GLU A 30 6.19 -8.66 8.41
C GLU A 30 7.65 -8.17 8.39
N GLY A 31 7.93 -7.09 7.65
CA GLY A 31 9.25 -6.50 7.52
C GLY A 31 9.66 -5.64 8.73
N GLY A 32 10.96 -5.32 8.76
CA GLY A 32 11.54 -4.46 9.80
C GLY A 32 11.07 -3.00 9.69
N PRO A 33 11.35 -2.16 10.71
CA PRO A 33 10.96 -0.75 10.72
C PRO A 33 11.52 0.04 9.54
N ASP A 34 12.60 -0.41 8.90
CA ASP A 34 13.22 0.26 7.76
C ASP A 34 12.47 0.07 6.44
N THR A 35 11.61 -0.96 6.35
CA THR A 35 10.86 -1.33 5.14
C THR A 35 10.00 -0.17 4.63
N ILE A 36 9.47 0.65 5.54
CA ILE A 36 8.68 1.83 5.18
C ILE A 36 9.52 2.88 4.43
N TYR A 37 10.78 3.08 4.81
CA TYR A 37 11.66 4.04 4.14
C TYR A 37 12.02 3.55 2.74
N TYR A 38 12.26 2.25 2.56
CA TYR A 38 12.47 1.67 1.23
C TYR A 38 11.24 1.84 0.33
N LEU A 39 10.03 1.63 0.86
CA LEU A 39 8.79 1.87 0.12
C LEU A 39 8.65 3.34 -0.31
N LEU A 40 8.92 4.29 0.59
CA LEU A 40 8.86 5.72 0.28
C LEU A 40 9.85 6.11 -0.82
N VAL A 41 11.09 5.62 -0.73
CA VAL A 41 12.13 5.87 -1.76
C VAL A 41 11.73 5.26 -3.11
N ALA A 42 11.13 4.06 -3.11
CA ALA A 42 10.64 3.43 -4.33
C ALA A 42 9.52 4.23 -4.99
N LEU A 43 8.54 4.70 -4.21
CA LEU A 43 7.45 5.55 -4.70
C LEU A 43 7.97 6.89 -5.24
N LEU A 44 8.91 7.52 -4.54
CA LEU A 44 9.55 8.75 -5.00
C LEU A 44 10.29 8.53 -6.33
N THR A 45 11.02 7.42 -6.45
CA THR A 45 11.74 7.07 -7.68
C THR A 45 10.76 6.84 -8.83
N LEU A 46 9.65 6.15 -8.58
CA LEU A 46 8.60 5.94 -9.56
C LEU A 46 7.98 7.27 -10.02
N LEU A 47 7.76 8.22 -9.11
CA LEU A 47 7.31 9.56 -9.45
C LEU A 47 8.33 10.30 -10.32
N VAL A 48 9.62 10.26 -9.99
CA VAL A 48 10.68 10.88 -10.80
C VAL A 48 10.70 10.30 -12.22
N LEU A 49 10.56 8.98 -12.35
CA LEU A 49 10.46 8.32 -13.66
C LEU A 49 9.20 8.74 -14.43
N ALA A 50 8.07 8.86 -13.75
CA ALA A 50 6.83 9.35 -14.33
C ALA A 50 6.97 10.80 -14.83
N VAL A 51 7.63 11.67 -14.06
CA VAL A 51 7.94 13.05 -14.47
C VAL A 51 8.90 13.10 -15.65
N LYS A 52 9.93 12.24 -15.68
CA LYS A 52 10.82 12.16 -16.85
C LYS A 52 10.07 11.69 -18.11
N THR A 53 9.05 10.86 -17.96
CA THR A 53 8.30 10.27 -19.10
C THR A 53 7.19 11.19 -19.60
N TRP A 54 6.46 11.85 -18.70
CA TRP A 54 5.24 12.64 -19.02
C TRP A 54 5.30 14.10 -18.58
N GLY A 55 6.42 14.55 -18.00
CA GLY A 55 6.61 15.93 -17.57
C GLY A 55 5.70 16.35 -16.42
N VAL A 56 5.23 17.60 -16.48
CA VAL A 56 4.35 18.22 -15.47
C VAL A 56 3.03 17.46 -15.28
N VAL A 57 2.54 16.76 -16.30
CA VAL A 57 1.27 16.01 -16.22
C VAL A 57 1.34 14.93 -15.14
N ALA A 58 2.48 14.27 -14.97
CA ALA A 58 2.66 13.28 -13.90
C ALA A 58 2.53 13.91 -12.51
N LEU A 59 3.06 15.12 -12.32
CA LEU A 59 2.94 15.85 -11.06
C LEU A 59 1.50 16.28 -10.79
N THR A 60 0.79 16.80 -11.80
CA THR A 60 -0.60 17.25 -11.62
C THR A 60 -1.53 16.08 -11.30
N MET A 61 -1.35 14.93 -11.96
CA MET A 61 -2.13 13.72 -11.66
C MET A 61 -1.80 13.14 -10.28
N THR A 62 -0.54 13.18 -9.86
CA THR A 62 -0.14 12.76 -8.51
C THR A 62 -0.73 13.68 -7.44
N ALA A 63 -0.71 15.00 -7.67
CA ALA A 63 -1.34 15.96 -6.79
C ALA A 63 -2.87 15.76 -6.71
N LEU A 64 -3.52 15.48 -7.84
CA LEU A 64 -4.96 15.17 -7.89
C LEU A 64 -5.28 13.89 -7.10
N ALA A 65 -4.49 12.85 -7.24
CA ALA A 65 -4.64 11.61 -6.47
C ALA A 65 -4.42 11.83 -4.95
N MET A 66 -3.61 12.82 -4.56
CA MET A 66 -3.41 13.19 -3.15
C MET A 66 -4.58 13.99 -2.54
N VAL A 67 -5.46 14.61 -3.35
CA VAL A 67 -6.61 15.37 -2.84
C VAL A 67 -7.48 14.58 -1.86
N PRO A 68 -8.00 13.38 -2.19
CA PRO A 68 -8.79 12.61 -1.23
C PRO A 68 -7.98 12.20 0.00
N VAL A 69 -6.68 11.94 -0.13
CA VAL A 69 -5.80 11.58 1.00
C VAL A 69 -5.70 12.75 1.97
N VAL A 70 -5.41 13.95 1.46
CA VAL A 70 -5.32 15.17 2.27
C VAL A 70 -6.69 15.50 2.89
N MET A 71 -7.79 15.33 2.13
CA MET A 71 -9.13 15.55 2.67
C MET A 71 -9.44 14.61 3.84
N VAL A 72 -9.17 13.31 3.70
CA VAL A 72 -9.34 12.33 4.78
C VAL A 72 -8.42 12.64 5.95
N LEU A 73 -7.17 13.04 5.71
CA LEU A 73 -6.23 13.45 6.75
C LEU A 73 -6.76 14.65 7.54
N LEU A 74 -7.24 15.69 6.85
CA LEU A 74 -7.84 16.85 7.48
C LEU A 74 -9.06 16.47 8.31
N ILE A 75 -9.95 15.63 7.79
CA ILE A 75 -11.10 15.11 8.54
C ILE A 75 -10.64 14.35 9.79
N LEU A 76 -9.61 13.50 9.68
CA LEU A 76 -9.05 12.77 10.83
C LEU A 76 -8.55 13.72 11.92
N ILE A 77 -7.78 14.74 11.52
CA ILE A 77 -7.24 15.74 12.43
C ILE A 77 -8.37 16.55 13.08
N THR A 78 -9.38 16.96 12.30
CA THR A 78 -10.54 17.72 12.83
C THR A 78 -11.39 16.89 13.78
N VAL A 79 -11.56 15.60 13.51
CA VAL A 79 -12.31 14.67 14.38
C VAL A 79 -11.52 14.31 15.64
N GLY A 80 -10.20 14.56 15.67
CA GLY A 80 -9.38 14.40 16.87
C GLY A 80 -9.13 12.95 17.29
N LYS A 81 -9.12 12.01 16.32
CA LYS A 81 -8.67 10.63 16.57
C LYS A 81 -7.17 10.48 16.37
#